data_AF-A0A6L9QJ96-F1
#
_entry.id   AF-A0A6L9QJ96-F1
#
_cell.length_a   1.000
_cell.length_b   1.000
_cell.length_c   1.000
_cell.angle_alpha   90.00
_cell.angle_beta   90.00
_cell.angle_gamma   90.00
#
_symmetry.space_group_name_H-M   'P 1'
#
loop_
_entity.id
_entity.type
_entity.pdbx_description
1 polymer ?
#
loop_
_entity_poly.entity_id
_entity_poly.type
_entity_poly.pdbx_seq_one_letter_code
_entity_poly.pdbx_strand_id
1 'polypeptide(L)'
;PTALEVASVSKLGKIVTDGSGRTLYRFDNDTARPPASTCAGACARAWPPAVAGAGETAVQGVEQSLVGKVKRPDGTWQVTLGGWPLYRFAKDQSPGDVKGQGVGGTWYAASPTGKKATPVKQAVNNRWKGWTVVKAKNDPKLGMILTDGNGRTLYRYDKDTNKPPTTRCFGACKKAWPPATFKGWKKLKLEGVGKKVVGFIERKDDGKCQLTINGWPMYYYEKDEQPGDTNGQGVGGVWWATTPAGKKAAATGPSTGGGY
;
A
#
# COMPACT_ATOMS: atom_id res chain seq x y z
N PRO A 1 -7.09 -0.05 27.79
CA PRO A 1 -7.63 -1.32 27.25
C PRO A 1 -7.30 -1.41 25.77
N THR A 2 -7.00 -2.58 25.22
CA THR A 2 -6.76 -2.71 23.77
C THR A 2 -8.10 -2.55 23.04
N ALA A 3 -8.22 -1.55 22.16
CA ALA A 3 -9.31 -1.46 21.18
C ALA A 3 -8.90 -2.19 19.89
N LEU A 4 -9.86 -2.72 19.12
CA LEU A 4 -9.62 -3.36 17.83
C LEU A 4 -10.21 -2.53 16.69
N GLU A 5 -9.39 -2.12 15.73
CA GLU A 5 -9.83 -1.32 14.60
C GLU A 5 -9.49 -2.01 13.28
N VAL A 6 -10.31 -1.81 12.25
CA VAL A 6 -10.01 -2.32 10.90
C VAL A 6 -9.29 -1.25 10.07
N ALA A 7 -8.09 -1.58 9.62
CA ALA A 7 -7.32 -0.78 8.68
C ALA A 7 -7.18 -1.49 7.33
N SER A 8 -7.06 -0.71 6.25
CA SER A 8 -6.76 -1.26 4.91
C SER A 8 -5.28 -1.10 4.59
N VAL A 9 -4.59 -2.22 4.33
CA VAL A 9 -3.20 -2.28 3.91
C VAL A 9 -3.12 -2.76 2.48
N SER A 10 -2.41 -2.04 1.62
CA SER A 10 -2.33 -2.25 0.17
C SER A 10 -2.06 -3.71 -0.24
N LYS A 11 -1.21 -4.44 0.49
CA LYS A 11 -0.91 -5.86 0.21
C LYS A 11 -1.80 -6.88 0.91
N LEU A 12 -2.35 -6.58 2.08
CA LEU A 12 -3.05 -7.54 2.95
C LEU A 12 -4.57 -7.32 3.00
N GLY A 13 -5.06 -6.23 2.42
CA GLY A 13 -6.46 -5.88 2.44
C GLY A 13 -6.84 -5.36 3.80
N LYS A 14 -8.02 -5.77 4.30
CA LYS A 14 -8.45 -5.41 5.64
C LYS A 14 -7.68 -6.24 6.67
N ILE A 15 -7.03 -5.57 7.60
CA ILE A 15 -6.36 -6.15 8.76
C ILE A 15 -6.90 -5.50 10.04
N VAL A 16 -6.59 -6.08 11.18
CA VAL A 16 -6.92 -5.52 12.50
C VAL A 16 -5.70 -4.85 13.10
N THR A 17 -5.91 -3.66 13.66
CA THR A 17 -4.94 -2.90 14.44
C THR A 17 -5.44 -2.70 15.86
N ASP A 18 -4.55 -2.30 16.76
CA ASP A 18 -4.96 -1.72 18.03
C ASP A 18 -5.43 -0.26 17.86
N GLY A 19 -5.96 0.35 18.92
CA GLY A 19 -6.37 1.77 18.92
C GLY A 19 -5.23 2.79 18.76
N SER A 20 -3.98 2.34 18.63
CA SER A 20 -2.84 3.18 18.22
C SER A 20 -2.43 2.94 16.77
N GLY A 21 -3.22 2.16 16.01
CA GLY A 21 -2.95 1.84 14.61
C GLY A 21 -1.84 0.80 14.39
N ARG A 22 -1.36 0.12 15.45
CA ARG A 22 -0.35 -0.95 15.29
C ARG A 22 -1.03 -2.26 14.89
N THR A 23 -0.46 -2.96 13.90
CA THR A 23 -1.01 -4.21 13.41
C THR A 23 -1.05 -5.29 14.49
N LEU A 24 -2.16 -6.02 14.53
CA LEU A 24 -2.33 -7.20 15.37
C LEU A 24 -2.17 -8.47 14.54
N TYR A 25 -1.48 -9.44 15.13
CA TYR A 25 -1.05 -10.68 14.51
C TYR A 25 -1.67 -11.88 15.22
N ARG A 26 -1.82 -12.99 14.48
CA ARG A 26 -2.10 -14.32 15.01
C ARG A 26 -0.93 -15.26 14.74
N PHE A 27 -0.77 -16.25 15.60
CA PHE A 27 0.26 -17.27 15.52
C PHE A 27 -0.35 -18.61 15.14
N ASP A 28 0.24 -19.31 14.17
CA ASP A 28 -0.28 -20.60 13.71
C ASP A 28 -0.12 -21.74 14.71
N ASN A 29 0.82 -21.64 15.64
CA ASN A 29 1.01 -22.65 16.68
C ASN A 29 0.02 -22.49 17.84
N ASP A 30 -0.81 -21.44 17.83
CA ASP A 30 -1.92 -21.28 18.78
C ASP A 30 -3.15 -22.07 18.34
N THR A 31 -4.15 -22.18 19.21
CA THR A 31 -5.45 -22.78 18.87
C THR A 31 -6.56 -21.75 19.03
N ALA A 32 -7.58 -21.83 18.17
CA ALA A 32 -8.77 -20.97 18.28
C ALA A 32 -9.95 -21.61 19.02
N ARG A 33 -9.97 -22.95 19.11
CA ARG A 33 -11.06 -23.71 19.74
C ARG A 33 -10.50 -24.98 20.43
N PRO A 34 -10.38 -24.98 21.77
CA PRO A 34 -10.48 -23.79 22.62
C PRO A 34 -9.36 -22.78 22.30
N PRO A 35 -9.58 -21.47 22.55
CA PRO A 35 -8.51 -20.48 22.47
C PRO A 35 -7.34 -20.83 23.40
N ALA A 36 -6.13 -20.93 22.86
CA ALA A 36 -4.92 -21.12 23.66
C ALA A 36 -3.71 -20.46 23.02
N SER A 37 -2.88 -19.80 23.85
CA SER A 37 -1.60 -19.20 23.45
C SER A 37 -0.45 -20.13 23.83
N THR A 38 0.41 -20.43 22.87
CA THR A 38 1.67 -21.16 23.04
C THR A 38 2.88 -20.23 23.11
N CYS A 39 2.72 -18.96 22.71
CA CYS A 39 3.79 -17.97 22.71
C CYS A 39 4.04 -17.41 24.12
N ALA A 40 5.10 -17.89 24.78
CA ALA A 40 5.54 -17.46 26.10
C ALA A 40 7.04 -17.10 26.14
N GLY A 41 7.51 -16.49 27.23
CA GLY A 41 8.92 -16.19 27.45
C GLY A 41 9.54 -15.32 26.34
N ALA A 42 10.58 -15.82 25.68
CA ALA A 42 11.25 -15.12 24.58
C ALA A 42 10.31 -14.83 23.41
N CYS A 43 9.37 -15.73 23.12
CA CYS A 43 8.37 -15.50 22.09
C CYS A 43 7.52 -14.27 22.42
N ALA A 44 7.02 -14.17 23.66
CA ALA A 44 6.19 -13.05 24.10
C ALA A 44 6.96 -11.71 24.18
N ARG A 45 8.30 -11.72 24.20
CA ARG A 45 9.11 -10.49 24.07
C ARG A 45 9.17 -10.00 22.62
N ALA A 46 9.32 -10.92 21.66
CA ALA A 46 9.29 -10.59 20.23
C ALA A 46 7.87 -10.28 19.73
N TRP A 47 6.88 -10.95 20.33
CA TRP A 47 5.46 -10.86 20.01
C TRP A 47 4.65 -10.55 21.26
N PRO A 48 4.66 -9.29 21.74
CA PRO A 48 3.92 -8.93 22.94
C PRO A 48 2.41 -9.23 22.81
N PRO A 49 1.78 -9.88 23.80
CA PRO A 49 0.35 -10.16 23.74
C PRO A 49 -0.47 -8.87 23.76
N ALA A 50 -1.55 -8.84 22.99
CA ALA A 50 -2.56 -7.79 23.09
C ALA A 50 -3.38 -8.01 24.37
N VAL A 51 -3.01 -7.31 25.45
CA VAL A 51 -3.61 -7.49 26.77
C VAL A 51 -5.08 -7.06 26.76
N ALA A 52 -5.95 -7.93 27.29
CA ALA A 52 -7.36 -7.65 27.51
C ALA A 52 -7.55 -6.96 28.87
N GLY A 53 -8.40 -5.93 28.89
CA GLY A 53 -8.82 -5.27 30.13
C GLY A 53 -9.89 -6.07 30.89
N ALA A 54 -10.32 -5.56 32.04
CA ALA A 54 -11.42 -6.13 32.80
C ALA A 54 -12.79 -5.98 32.09
N GLY A 55 -12.98 -4.85 31.39
CA GLY A 55 -14.18 -4.55 30.63
C GLY A 55 -14.17 -5.10 29.20
N GLU A 56 -15.26 -4.83 28.48
CA GLU A 56 -15.40 -5.20 27.08
C GLU A 56 -14.37 -4.48 26.20
N THR A 57 -13.87 -5.19 25.19
CA THR A 57 -12.93 -4.63 24.21
C THR A 57 -13.72 -3.80 23.19
N ALA A 58 -13.38 -2.52 23.07
CA ALA A 58 -13.97 -1.63 22.08
C ALA A 58 -13.55 -2.05 20.66
N VAL A 59 -14.47 -1.98 19.71
CA VAL A 59 -14.20 -2.32 18.31
C VAL A 59 -14.66 -1.25 17.33
N GLN A 60 -13.97 -1.14 16.20
CA GLN A 60 -14.38 -0.38 15.03
C GLN A 60 -14.15 -1.20 13.76
N GLY A 61 -15.24 -1.63 13.11
CA GLY A 61 -15.20 -2.43 11.88
C GLY A 61 -14.94 -3.93 12.07
N VAL A 62 -14.72 -4.38 13.32
CA VAL A 62 -14.71 -5.78 13.73
C VAL A 62 -16.08 -6.13 14.30
N GLU A 63 -16.54 -7.36 14.08
CA GLU A 63 -17.78 -7.86 14.69
C GLU A 63 -17.55 -8.19 16.17
N GLN A 64 -18.31 -7.54 17.07
CA GLN A 64 -18.14 -7.68 18.52
C GLN A 64 -18.27 -9.14 18.99
N SER A 65 -19.15 -9.93 18.37
CA SER A 65 -19.39 -11.34 18.69
C SER A 65 -18.16 -12.25 18.51
N LEU A 66 -17.19 -11.81 17.69
CA LEU A 66 -15.96 -12.56 17.43
C LEU A 66 -14.87 -12.25 18.46
N VAL A 67 -15.04 -11.21 19.28
CA VAL A 67 -14.06 -10.79 20.26
C VAL A 67 -14.21 -11.60 21.53
N GLY A 68 -13.08 -12.12 22.02
CA GLY A 68 -13.03 -12.86 23.27
C GLY A 68 -11.76 -12.59 24.04
N LYS A 69 -11.50 -13.43 25.03
CA LYS A 69 -10.25 -13.41 25.80
C LYS A 69 -9.80 -14.82 26.16
N VAL A 70 -8.50 -15.00 26.26
CA VAL A 70 -7.86 -16.23 26.75
C VAL A 70 -6.97 -15.91 27.93
N LYS A 71 -6.99 -16.77 28.96
CA LYS A 71 -6.06 -16.66 30.08
C LYS A 71 -4.75 -17.33 29.70
N ARG A 72 -3.66 -16.58 29.78
CA ARG A 72 -2.31 -17.07 29.47
C ARG A 72 -1.71 -17.81 30.67
N PRO A 73 -0.68 -18.65 30.47
CA PRO A 73 0.03 -19.33 31.57
C PRO A 73 0.64 -18.37 32.60
N ASP A 74 1.01 -17.15 32.18
CA ASP A 74 1.52 -16.08 33.05
C ASP A 74 0.42 -15.38 33.87
N GLY A 75 -0.84 -15.82 33.74
CA GLY A 75 -1.99 -15.28 34.44
C GLY A 75 -2.65 -14.06 33.78
N THR A 76 -2.03 -13.45 32.77
CA THR A 76 -2.59 -12.30 32.06
C THR A 76 -3.70 -12.72 31.10
N TRP A 77 -4.66 -11.82 30.88
CA TRP A 77 -5.71 -12.02 29.87
C TRP A 77 -5.28 -11.39 28.55
N GLN A 78 -5.44 -12.14 27.47
CA GLN A 78 -5.11 -11.72 26.11
C GLN A 78 -6.38 -11.67 25.26
N VAL A 79 -6.52 -10.62 24.45
CA VAL A 79 -7.64 -10.48 23.51
C VAL A 79 -7.55 -11.57 22.45
N THR A 80 -8.69 -12.18 22.15
CA THR A 80 -8.84 -13.09 21.02
C THR A 80 -9.80 -12.51 19.99
N LEU A 81 -9.62 -12.87 18.72
CA LEU A 81 -10.56 -12.56 17.65
C LEU A 81 -10.82 -13.80 16.81
N GLY A 82 -12.10 -14.16 16.64
CA GLY A 82 -12.48 -15.44 16.04
C GLY A 82 -11.88 -16.64 16.76
N GLY A 83 -11.60 -16.48 18.06
CA GLY A 83 -10.91 -17.46 18.92
C GLY A 83 -9.38 -17.39 18.90
N TRP A 84 -8.74 -16.68 17.96
CA TRP A 84 -7.28 -16.62 17.86
C TRP A 84 -6.66 -15.58 18.81
N PRO A 85 -5.65 -15.91 19.62
CA PRO A 85 -4.92 -14.93 20.44
C PRO A 85 -4.21 -13.88 19.58
N LEU A 86 -4.34 -12.60 19.95
CA LEU A 86 -3.78 -11.48 19.20
C LEU A 86 -2.50 -10.95 19.83
N TYR A 87 -1.51 -10.63 19.00
CA TYR A 87 -0.20 -10.13 19.40
C TYR A 87 0.17 -8.87 18.64
N ARG A 88 1.05 -8.06 19.21
CA ARG A 88 1.82 -7.05 18.49
C ARG A 88 3.16 -7.63 18.07
N PHE A 89 3.85 -6.97 17.15
CA PHE A 89 5.23 -7.33 16.80
C PHE A 89 6.20 -6.25 17.29
N ALA A 90 7.25 -6.65 18.00
CA ALA A 90 8.18 -5.69 18.64
C ALA A 90 8.97 -4.83 17.62
N LYS A 91 9.08 -5.26 16.36
CA LYS A 91 9.77 -4.48 15.31
C LYS A 91 8.86 -3.53 14.53
N ASP A 92 7.54 -3.60 14.75
CA ASP A 92 6.62 -2.59 14.23
C ASP A 92 6.69 -1.35 15.14
N GLN A 93 7.10 -0.23 14.55
CA GLN A 93 7.39 1.02 15.28
C GLN A 93 6.35 2.11 14.99
N SER A 94 5.71 2.04 13.82
CA SER A 94 4.76 3.05 13.35
C SER A 94 3.39 2.45 13.04
N PRO A 95 2.30 3.22 13.15
CA PRO A 95 1.00 2.82 12.63
C PRO A 95 1.09 2.39 11.17
N GLY A 96 0.47 1.26 10.82
CA GLY A 96 0.52 0.69 9.48
C GLY A 96 1.77 -0.13 9.15
N ASP A 97 2.76 -0.23 10.03
CA ASP A 97 3.82 -1.23 9.90
C ASP A 97 3.22 -2.64 9.91
N VAL A 98 3.64 -3.47 8.96
CA VAL A 98 3.20 -4.87 8.86
C VAL A 98 4.39 -5.85 8.82
N LYS A 99 5.52 -5.51 9.46
CA LYS A 99 6.79 -6.25 9.31
C LYS A 99 6.73 -7.67 9.89
N GLY A 100 5.76 -7.94 10.77
CA GLY A 100 5.50 -9.27 11.31
C GLY A 100 4.85 -10.24 10.31
N GLN A 101 4.33 -9.76 9.18
CA GLN A 101 3.62 -10.61 8.23
C GLN A 101 4.56 -11.65 7.62
N GLY A 102 4.22 -12.93 7.81
CA GLY A 102 4.94 -14.07 7.25
C GLY A 102 6.24 -14.41 7.99
N VAL A 103 6.56 -13.75 9.10
CA VAL A 103 7.76 -14.06 9.89
C VAL A 103 7.72 -15.53 10.32
N GLY A 104 8.80 -16.26 10.04
CA GLY A 104 8.92 -17.69 10.36
C GLY A 104 7.84 -18.58 9.72
N GLY A 105 7.13 -18.11 8.70
CA GLY A 105 6.04 -18.85 8.04
C GLY A 105 4.84 -19.15 8.93
N THR A 106 4.77 -18.56 10.13
CA THR A 106 3.81 -18.93 11.19
C THR A 106 3.10 -17.71 11.79
N TRP A 107 3.59 -16.50 11.51
CA TRP A 107 3.00 -15.25 11.98
C TRP A 107 2.29 -14.51 10.86
N TYR A 108 1.06 -14.08 11.10
CA TYR A 108 0.23 -13.40 10.10
C TYR A 108 -0.59 -12.30 10.74
N ALA A 109 -0.70 -11.15 10.08
CA ALA A 109 -1.64 -10.12 10.47
C ALA A 109 -3.05 -10.73 10.54
N ALA A 110 -3.83 -10.33 11.54
CA ALA A 110 -5.19 -10.81 11.70
C ALA A 110 -6.11 -10.06 10.73
N SER A 111 -6.97 -10.80 10.03
CA SER A 111 -8.11 -10.22 9.31
C SER A 111 -9.22 -9.81 10.30
N PRO A 112 -10.25 -9.04 9.87
CA PRO A 112 -11.39 -8.69 10.73
C PRO A 112 -12.16 -9.88 11.31
N THR A 113 -11.94 -11.09 10.81
CA THR A 113 -12.54 -12.34 11.33
C THR A 113 -11.57 -13.16 12.18
N GLY A 114 -10.39 -12.63 12.49
CA GLY A 114 -9.34 -13.32 13.25
C GLY A 114 -8.53 -14.35 12.47
N LYS A 115 -8.85 -14.56 11.18
CA LYS A 115 -8.09 -15.45 10.28
C LYS A 115 -6.80 -14.79 9.82
N LYS A 116 -5.95 -15.53 9.07
CA LYS A 116 -4.77 -14.92 8.43
C LYS A 116 -5.26 -13.87 7.45
N ALA A 117 -4.72 -12.67 7.54
CA ALA A 117 -4.69 -11.78 6.40
C ALA A 117 -3.78 -12.41 5.34
N THR A 118 -4.37 -12.84 4.25
CA THR A 118 -3.62 -13.28 3.08
C THR A 118 -3.28 -12.05 2.25
N PRO A 119 -2.18 -12.08 1.49
CA PRO A 119 -1.98 -11.10 0.45
C PRO A 119 -3.25 -11.07 -0.40
N VAL A 120 -3.89 -9.90 -0.47
CA VAL A 120 -4.93 -9.73 -1.48
C VAL A 120 -4.19 -9.94 -2.78
N LYS A 121 -4.58 -10.97 -3.53
CA LYS A 121 -4.41 -10.90 -4.98
C LYS A 121 -5.21 -9.68 -5.38
N GLN A 122 -4.60 -8.49 -5.32
CA GLN A 122 -5.19 -7.31 -5.90
C GLN A 122 -5.61 -7.76 -7.29
N ALA A 123 -6.87 -7.51 -7.64
CA ALA A 123 -7.33 -7.74 -8.98
C ALA A 123 -6.55 -6.80 -9.90
N VAL A 124 -5.32 -7.16 -10.23
CA VAL A 124 -4.72 -6.81 -11.50
C VAL A 124 -5.71 -7.38 -12.49
N ASN A 125 -6.54 -6.50 -13.05
CA ASN A 125 -7.51 -6.87 -14.06
C ASN A 125 -6.70 -7.41 -15.24
N ASN A 126 -6.43 -8.72 -15.26
CA ASN A 126 -5.72 -9.40 -16.34
C ASN A 126 -6.46 -9.28 -17.67
N ARG A 127 -7.72 -8.81 -17.63
CA ARG A 127 -8.50 -8.35 -18.78
C ARG A 127 -7.71 -7.41 -19.70
N TRP A 128 -6.81 -6.59 -19.15
CA TRP A 128 -6.03 -5.61 -19.91
C TRP A 128 -4.54 -5.95 -19.98
N LYS A 129 -4.17 -7.23 -19.82
CA LYS A 129 -2.77 -7.67 -19.95
C LYS A 129 -2.21 -7.23 -21.32
N GLY A 130 -1.08 -6.53 -21.30
CA GLY A 130 -0.41 -6.03 -22.51
C GLY A 130 -1.00 -4.73 -23.09
N TRP A 131 -1.96 -4.10 -22.41
CA TRP A 131 -2.49 -2.78 -22.76
C TRP A 131 -1.72 -1.67 -22.06
N THR A 132 -1.78 -0.45 -22.61
CA THR A 132 -1.47 0.76 -21.85
C THR A 132 -2.71 1.13 -21.06
N VAL A 133 -2.62 0.98 -19.74
CA VAL A 133 -3.68 1.38 -18.82
C VAL A 133 -3.18 2.58 -18.02
N VAL A 134 -3.97 3.64 -17.95
CA VAL A 134 -3.68 4.83 -17.14
C VAL A 134 -4.88 5.14 -16.27
N LYS A 135 -4.69 5.13 -14.95
CA LYS A 135 -5.74 5.35 -13.95
C LYS A 135 -5.40 6.56 -13.10
N ALA A 136 -6.36 7.44 -12.90
CA ALA A 136 -6.30 8.43 -11.84
C ALA A 136 -6.72 7.78 -10.52
N LYS A 137 -5.93 8.02 -9.48
CA LYS A 137 -6.15 7.49 -8.13
C LYS A 137 -5.84 8.59 -7.12
N ASN A 138 -6.67 8.68 -6.07
CA ASN A 138 -6.36 9.52 -4.92
C ASN A 138 -5.31 8.81 -4.04
N ASP A 139 -4.14 9.41 -3.93
CA ASP A 139 -3.10 9.04 -3.00
C ASP A 139 -3.26 9.85 -1.69
N PRO A 140 -3.16 9.21 -0.51
CA PRO A 140 -3.40 9.90 0.76
C PRO A 140 -2.38 11.01 1.08
N LYS A 141 -1.19 11.01 0.45
CA LYS A 141 -0.13 11.99 0.70
C LYS A 141 -0.04 13.04 -0.42
N LEU A 142 -0.28 12.62 -1.66
CA LEU A 142 -0.02 13.43 -2.86
C LEU A 142 -1.30 13.89 -3.58
N GLY A 143 -2.47 13.52 -3.07
CA GLY A 143 -3.75 13.75 -3.74
C GLY A 143 -3.87 12.95 -5.04
N MET A 144 -4.52 13.51 -6.06
CA MET A 144 -4.77 12.80 -7.31
C MET A 144 -3.50 12.58 -8.14
N ILE A 145 -3.08 11.32 -8.28
CA ILE A 145 -1.94 10.88 -9.09
C ILE A 145 -2.37 9.87 -10.16
N LEU A 146 -1.47 9.57 -11.08
CA LEU A 146 -1.63 8.57 -12.12
C LEU A 146 -0.89 7.27 -11.79
N THR A 147 -1.54 6.14 -12.03
CA THR A 147 -0.94 4.82 -11.98
C THR A 147 -1.20 4.04 -13.27
N ASP A 148 -0.46 2.96 -13.48
CA ASP A 148 -0.82 1.96 -14.49
C ASP A 148 -1.95 1.02 -14.01
N GLY A 149 -2.30 0.04 -14.84
CA GLY A 149 -3.33 -0.96 -14.52
C GLY A 149 -2.96 -1.92 -13.39
N ASN A 150 -1.68 -2.00 -13.02
CA ASN A 150 -1.17 -2.76 -11.89
C ASN A 150 -0.94 -1.88 -10.66
N GLY A 151 -1.32 -0.60 -10.71
CA GLY A 151 -1.19 0.34 -9.60
C GLY A 151 0.22 0.89 -9.39
N ARG A 152 1.15 0.74 -10.36
CA ARG A 152 2.46 1.39 -10.30
C ARG A 152 2.33 2.87 -10.63
N THR A 153 2.96 3.73 -9.84
CA THR A 153 2.90 5.19 -10.02
C THR A 153 3.60 5.61 -11.31
N LEU A 154 3.00 6.58 -12.02
CA LEU A 154 3.58 7.21 -13.21
C LEU A 154 4.22 8.55 -12.84
N TYR A 155 5.52 8.68 -13.12
CA TYR A 155 6.32 9.85 -12.79
C TYR A 155 6.65 10.67 -14.04
N ARG A 156 6.93 11.96 -13.80
CA ARG A 156 7.51 12.90 -14.76
C ARG A 156 8.87 13.39 -14.27
N TYR A 157 9.72 13.73 -15.23
CA TYR A 157 11.06 14.25 -15.01
C TYR A 157 11.15 15.71 -15.38
N ASP A 158 11.70 16.55 -14.51
CA ASP A 158 11.78 18.00 -14.75
C ASP A 158 12.78 18.40 -15.83
N LYS A 159 13.76 17.56 -16.15
CA LYS A 159 14.69 17.86 -17.24
C LYS A 159 14.12 17.53 -18.62
N ASP A 160 12.97 16.85 -18.68
CA ASP A 160 12.24 16.63 -19.93
C ASP A 160 11.51 17.90 -20.37
N THR A 161 11.00 17.92 -21.61
CA THR A 161 10.13 18.99 -22.11
C THR A 161 8.80 18.40 -22.54
N ASN A 162 7.71 19.17 -22.43
CA ASN A 162 6.39 18.74 -22.93
C ASN A 162 5.94 19.44 -24.21
N LYS A 163 6.66 20.50 -24.65
CA LYS A 163 6.40 21.25 -25.87
C LYS A 163 7.73 21.70 -26.51
N PRO A 164 8.24 20.98 -27.53
CA PRO A 164 7.80 19.65 -27.94
C PRO A 164 8.06 18.60 -26.82
N PRO A 165 7.28 17.52 -26.77
CA PRO A 165 7.58 16.37 -25.92
C PRO A 165 8.98 15.79 -26.18
N THR A 166 9.91 15.88 -25.24
CA THR A 166 11.23 15.25 -25.37
C THR A 166 11.73 14.69 -24.03
N THR A 167 12.41 13.56 -24.11
CA THR A 167 13.07 12.90 -22.97
C THR A 167 14.56 13.20 -22.96
N ARG A 168 15.11 13.46 -21.76
CA ARG A 168 16.56 13.50 -21.48
C ARG A 168 17.04 12.30 -20.68
N CYS A 169 16.16 11.37 -20.35
CA CYS A 169 16.47 10.21 -19.52
C CYS A 169 16.93 9.02 -20.39
N PHE A 170 18.24 8.83 -20.48
CA PHE A 170 18.89 7.76 -21.24
C PHE A 170 19.93 7.03 -20.37
N GLY A 171 20.42 5.88 -20.84
CA GLY A 171 21.49 5.12 -20.16
C GLY A 171 21.12 4.75 -18.72
N ALA A 172 21.96 5.12 -17.75
CA ALA A 172 21.73 4.85 -16.33
C ALA A 172 20.43 5.47 -15.81
N CYS A 173 20.04 6.65 -16.31
CA CYS A 173 18.76 7.26 -15.96
C CYS A 173 17.59 6.33 -16.32
N LYS A 174 17.59 5.78 -17.54
CA LYS A 174 16.56 4.85 -18.03
C LYS A 174 16.48 3.56 -17.22
N LYS A 175 17.59 3.09 -16.64
CA LYS A 175 17.62 1.91 -15.77
C LYS A 175 16.88 2.20 -14.46
N ALA A 176 17.23 3.30 -13.80
CA ALA A 176 16.57 3.73 -12.57
C ALA A 176 15.12 4.20 -12.78
N TRP A 177 14.83 4.75 -13.96
CA TRP A 177 13.52 5.28 -14.34
C TRP A 177 13.05 4.64 -15.66
N PRO A 178 12.55 3.40 -15.62
CA PRO A 178 12.08 2.72 -16.83
C PRO A 178 10.94 3.49 -17.51
N PRO A 179 11.01 3.75 -18.83
CA PRO A 179 9.95 4.42 -19.57
C PRO A 179 8.63 3.64 -19.56
N ALA A 180 7.52 4.33 -19.31
CA ALA A 180 6.20 3.73 -19.45
C ALA A 180 5.85 3.58 -20.93
N THR A 181 5.76 2.34 -21.43
CA THR A 181 5.54 2.09 -22.86
C THR A 181 4.08 2.35 -23.28
N PHE A 182 3.92 3.04 -24.41
CA PHE A 182 2.64 3.19 -25.10
C PHE A 182 2.43 2.04 -26.11
N LYS A 183 1.34 1.29 -25.98
CA LYS A 183 1.03 0.07 -26.74
C LYS A 183 0.08 0.32 -27.93
N GLY A 184 -0.21 1.58 -28.22
CA GLY A 184 -1.08 2.01 -29.31
C GLY A 184 -2.52 2.29 -28.88
N TRP A 185 -3.22 3.08 -29.70
CA TRP A 185 -4.56 3.60 -29.39
C TRP A 185 -5.65 2.53 -29.24
N LYS A 186 -5.53 1.41 -29.96
CA LYS A 186 -6.46 0.27 -29.84
C LYS A 186 -6.28 -0.52 -28.53
N LYS A 187 -5.14 -0.34 -27.85
CA LYS A 187 -4.79 -1.00 -26.58
C LYS A 187 -4.62 0.04 -25.45
N LEU A 188 -5.48 1.05 -25.44
CA LEU A 188 -5.48 2.12 -24.44
C LEU A 188 -6.74 2.01 -23.57
N LYS A 189 -6.55 1.92 -22.25
CA LYS A 189 -7.62 2.02 -21.27
C LYS A 189 -7.34 3.18 -20.32
N LEU A 190 -8.30 4.11 -20.24
CA LEU A 190 -8.27 5.25 -19.33
C LEU A 190 -9.35 5.12 -18.27
N GLU A 191 -9.03 5.51 -17.05
CA GLU A 191 -9.95 5.63 -15.91
C GLU A 191 -9.63 6.95 -15.19
N GLY A 192 -10.54 7.92 -15.23
CA GLY A 192 -10.32 9.25 -14.60
C GLY A 192 -9.28 10.14 -15.29
N VAL A 193 -8.90 9.84 -16.55
CA VAL A 193 -7.93 10.63 -17.33
C VAL A 193 -8.53 11.02 -18.68
N GLY A 194 -8.36 12.30 -19.07
CA GLY A 194 -8.84 12.79 -20.36
C GLY A 194 -8.02 12.24 -21.53
N LYS A 195 -8.69 11.67 -22.55
CA LYS A 195 -8.00 11.13 -23.73
C LYS A 195 -7.13 12.17 -24.47
N LYS A 196 -7.55 13.44 -24.46
CA LYS A 196 -6.85 14.55 -25.14
C LYS A 196 -5.46 14.86 -24.57
N VAL A 197 -5.21 14.52 -23.29
CA VAL A 197 -3.88 14.73 -22.69
C VAL A 197 -2.95 13.55 -22.93
N VAL A 198 -3.47 12.40 -23.37
CA VAL A 198 -2.64 11.22 -23.61
C VAL A 198 -1.97 11.34 -24.96
N GLY A 199 -0.68 11.06 -25.01
CA GLY A 199 0.09 10.96 -26.23
C GLY A 199 1.23 9.97 -26.09
N PHE A 200 2.18 10.04 -27.01
CA PHE A 200 3.43 9.31 -26.92
C PHE A 200 4.54 10.07 -27.63
N ILE A 201 5.78 9.72 -27.30
CA ILE A 201 6.97 10.03 -28.09
C ILE A 201 7.61 8.74 -28.56
N GLU A 202 8.23 8.78 -29.74
CA GLU A 202 9.17 7.74 -30.12
C GLU A 202 10.53 8.04 -29.50
N ARG A 203 11.08 7.06 -28.79
CA ARG A 203 12.36 7.23 -28.11
C ARG A 203 13.52 7.04 -29.08
N LYS A 204 14.48 7.98 -29.07
CA LYS A 204 15.65 7.96 -29.95
C LYS A 204 16.64 6.83 -29.68
N ASP A 205 16.63 6.24 -28.48
CA ASP A 205 17.60 5.22 -28.07
C ASP A 205 17.18 3.78 -28.42
N ASP A 206 15.88 3.50 -28.54
CA ASP A 206 15.38 2.14 -28.84
C ASP A 206 14.15 2.08 -29.75
N GLY A 207 13.71 3.22 -30.30
CA GLY A 207 12.53 3.31 -31.18
C GLY A 207 11.20 3.03 -30.48
N LYS A 208 11.17 2.77 -29.17
CA LYS A 208 9.92 2.41 -28.48
C LYS A 208 9.09 3.66 -28.23
N CYS A 209 7.77 3.52 -28.40
CA CYS A 209 6.82 4.55 -28.01
C CYS A 209 6.73 4.63 -26.48
N GLN A 210 7.10 5.77 -25.91
CA GLN A 210 6.91 6.11 -24.50
C GLN A 210 5.65 6.95 -24.34
N LEU A 211 4.81 6.58 -23.38
CA LEU A 211 3.59 7.29 -23.02
C LEU A 211 3.92 8.73 -22.58
N THR A 212 3.10 9.68 -23.03
CA THR A 212 3.10 11.05 -22.50
C THR A 212 1.74 11.42 -21.92
N ILE A 213 1.76 12.28 -20.90
CA ILE A 213 0.57 12.91 -20.33
C ILE A 213 0.77 14.44 -20.39
N ASN A 214 -0.11 15.12 -21.12
CA ASN A 214 -0.02 16.53 -21.48
C ASN A 214 1.38 16.90 -22.02
N GLY A 215 1.92 16.01 -22.85
CA GLY A 215 3.24 16.09 -23.47
C GLY A 215 4.42 15.67 -22.59
N TRP A 216 4.26 15.47 -21.28
CA TRP A 216 5.34 15.03 -20.40
C TRP A 216 5.60 13.51 -20.55
N PRO A 217 6.85 13.06 -20.78
CA PRO A 217 7.18 11.63 -20.83
C PRO A 217 7.00 10.94 -19.48
N MET A 218 6.35 9.77 -19.48
CA MET A 218 6.00 9.02 -18.28
C MET A 218 7.00 7.91 -17.97
N TYR A 219 7.29 7.73 -16.68
CA TYR A 219 8.26 6.74 -16.18
C TYR A 219 7.70 5.95 -14.99
N TYR A 220 8.28 4.78 -14.77
CA TYR A 220 8.24 4.06 -13.50
C TYR A 220 9.53 4.34 -12.72
N TYR A 221 9.57 3.97 -11.44
CA TYR A 221 10.77 4.04 -10.63
C TYR A 221 11.21 2.63 -10.20
N GLU A 222 12.50 2.32 -10.30
CA GLU A 222 13.02 0.98 -9.99
C GLU A 222 12.88 0.58 -8.52
N LYS A 223 12.78 1.55 -7.59
CA LYS A 223 12.58 1.30 -6.16
C LYS A 223 11.10 1.28 -5.74
N ASP A 224 10.19 1.42 -6.69
CA ASP A 224 8.78 1.10 -6.46
C ASP A 224 8.59 -0.40 -6.68
N GLU A 225 8.48 -1.14 -5.59
CA GLU A 225 8.36 -2.60 -5.61
C GLU A 225 6.89 -3.04 -5.53
N GLN A 226 6.00 -2.14 -5.11
CA GLN A 226 4.63 -2.44 -4.75
C GLN A 226 3.64 -1.47 -5.40
N PRO A 227 2.44 -1.92 -5.77
CA PRO A 227 1.35 -1.04 -6.17
C PRO A 227 1.05 0.01 -5.09
N GLY A 228 1.00 1.28 -5.50
CA GLY A 228 0.81 2.42 -4.60
C GLY A 228 2.10 2.97 -3.99
N ASP A 229 3.27 2.36 -4.24
CA ASP A 229 4.53 3.01 -3.89
C ASP A 229 4.65 4.35 -4.63
N THR A 230 5.12 5.34 -3.90
CA THR A 230 5.40 6.70 -4.39
C THR A 230 6.85 7.09 -4.09
N ASN A 231 7.76 6.11 -3.98
CA ASN A 231 9.14 6.31 -3.51
C ASN A 231 9.97 7.17 -4.47
N GLY A 232 9.51 7.32 -5.72
CA GLY A 232 10.11 8.22 -6.71
C GLY A 232 9.77 9.70 -6.50
N GLN A 233 8.81 10.01 -5.63
CA GLN A 233 8.40 11.40 -5.39
C GLN A 233 9.55 12.21 -4.79
N GLY A 234 9.91 13.30 -5.46
CA GLY A 234 10.94 14.23 -5.00
C GLY A 234 12.38 13.72 -5.14
N VAL A 235 12.62 12.55 -5.73
CA VAL A 235 13.97 12.00 -5.88
C VAL A 235 14.83 12.99 -6.68
N GLY A 236 15.97 13.39 -6.08
CA GLY A 236 16.89 14.38 -6.65
C GLY A 236 16.27 15.77 -6.89
N GLY A 237 15.10 16.07 -6.31
CA GLY A 237 14.37 17.32 -6.53
C GLY A 237 13.82 17.52 -7.94
N VAL A 238 13.80 16.47 -8.77
CA VAL A 238 13.50 16.57 -10.21
C VAL A 238 12.51 15.51 -10.71
N TRP A 239 12.14 14.55 -9.86
CA TRP A 239 11.19 13.49 -10.17
C TRP A 239 9.91 13.64 -9.37
N TRP A 240 8.76 13.54 -10.04
CA TRP A 240 7.47 13.82 -9.43
C TRP A 240 6.40 12.86 -9.90
N ALA A 241 5.58 12.34 -8.99
CA ALA A 241 4.35 11.65 -9.37
C ALA A 241 3.47 12.59 -10.22
N THR A 242 2.77 12.03 -11.20
CA THR A 242 2.07 12.83 -12.21
C THR A 242 0.58 12.92 -11.90
N THR A 243 0.00 14.12 -11.94
CA THR A 243 -1.45 14.31 -11.81
C THR A 243 -2.18 13.98 -13.12
N PRO A 244 -3.52 13.80 -13.12
CA PRO A 244 -4.28 13.56 -14.36
C PRO A 244 -4.14 14.64 -15.44
N ALA A 245 -3.69 15.85 -15.07
CA ALA A 245 -3.41 16.95 -16.00
C ALA A 245 -1.95 17.00 -16.50
N GLY A 246 -1.11 16.02 -16.14
CA GLY A 246 0.32 16.00 -16.46
C GLY A 246 1.19 16.93 -15.60
N LYS A 247 0.63 17.49 -14.53
CA LYS A 247 1.36 18.36 -13.59
C LYS A 247 2.11 17.51 -12.55
N LYS A 248 3.04 18.11 -11.84
CA LYS A 248 3.68 17.51 -10.66
C LYS A 248 2.62 17.38 -9.56
N ALA A 249 2.53 16.21 -8.94
CA ALA A 249 1.79 16.06 -7.70
C ALA A 249 2.59 16.73 -6.57
N ALA A 250 1.90 17.50 -5.74
CA ALA A 250 2.47 18.12 -4.55
C ALA A 250 1.92 17.39 -3.32
N ALA A 251 2.72 17.33 -2.25
CA ALA A 251 2.18 16.92 -0.96
C ALA A 251 1.06 17.89 -0.59
N THR A 252 -0.14 17.38 -0.30
CA THR A 252 -1.17 18.21 0.32
C THR A 252 -0.68 18.51 1.73
N GLY A 253 -0.14 19.71 1.95
CA GLY A 253 0.01 20.24 3.31
C GLY A 253 -1.37 20.29 3.99
N PRO A 254 -1.43 20.31 5.33
CA PRO A 254 -2.70 20.49 6.02
C PRO A 254 -3.37 21.75 5.47
N SER A 255 -4.62 21.64 5.02
CA SER A 255 -5.39 22.82 4.65
C SER A 255 -5.51 23.68 5.90
N THR A 256 -4.73 24.75 5.98
CA THR A 256 -5.08 25.88 6.83
C THR A 256 -6.36 26.46 6.24
N GLY A 257 -7.50 25.96 6.71
CA GLY A 257 -8.80 26.56 6.46
C GLY A 257 -8.77 27.99 6.97
N GLY A 258 -8.50 28.92 6.07
CA GLY A 258 -8.72 30.33 6.31
C GLY A 258 -10.22 30.55 6.42
N GLY A 259 -10.65 30.97 7.61
CA GLY A 259 -11.98 31.49 7.82
C GLY A 259 -12.19 32.77 7.02
N TYR A 260 -13.42 32.92 6.54
CA TYR A 260 -14.12 34.19 6.37
C TYR A 260 -15.58 33.92 6.71
#